data_AF-A0A963NZ53-F1
#
_entry.id   AF-A0A963NZ53-F1
#
_cell.length_a   1.000
_cell.length_b   1.000
_cell.length_c   1.000
_cell.angle_alpha   90.00
_cell.angle_beta   90.00
_cell.angle_gamma   90.00
#
_symmetry.space_group_name_H-M   'P 1'
#
loop_
_entity.id
_entity.type
_entity.pdbx_description
1 polymer ?
#
loop_
_entity_poly.entity_id
_entity_poly.type
_entity_poly.pdbx_seq_one_letter_code
_entity_poly.pdbx_strand_id
1 'polypeptide(L)'
;MIDDPAFYLAAIPAVLIFGISKGGFGGGLGIAAVPLMAIVVSPARAAGILLPLLVLMDLIGLYAYRRRWDRRVVAVMLPGALAGILLGSLA
;
A
#
# COMPACT_ATOMS: atom_id res chain seq x y z
N MET A 1 -12.51 4.73 18.88
CA MET A 1 -11.69 4.02 17.87
C MET A 1 -11.89 4.63 16.49
N ILE A 2 -13.11 4.60 15.94
CA ILE A 2 -13.51 5.42 14.78
C ILE A 2 -14.21 6.72 15.24
N ASP A 3 -14.37 6.85 16.56
CA ASP A 3 -15.07 7.91 17.29
C ASP A 3 -14.06 8.91 17.91
N ASP A 4 -12.76 8.61 17.79
CA ASP A 4 -11.68 9.45 18.32
C ASP A 4 -11.21 10.44 17.23
N PRO A 5 -11.31 11.75 17.44
CA PRO A 5 -10.80 12.75 16.50
C PRO A 5 -9.31 12.61 16.18
N ALA A 6 -8.50 12.12 17.13
CA ALA A 6 -7.06 11.92 16.92
C ALA A 6 -6.77 10.82 15.87
N PHE A 7 -7.66 9.83 15.76
CA PHE A 7 -7.57 8.80 14.74
C PHE A 7 -7.67 9.39 13.33
N TYR A 8 -8.66 10.25 13.09
CA TYR A 8 -8.82 10.89 11.78
C TYR A 8 -7.67 11.85 11.45
N LEU A 9 -7.14 12.52 12.47
CA LEU A 9 -5.99 13.42 12.32
C LEU A 9 -4.74 12.68 11.84
N ALA A 10 -4.56 11.42 12.22
CA ALA A 10 -3.47 10.58 11.72
C ALA A 10 -3.83 9.84 10.42
N ALA A 11 -5.06 9.32 10.31
CA ALA A 11 -5.50 8.49 9.20
C ALA A 11 -5.61 9.25 7.88
N ILE A 12 -6.16 10.46 7.90
CA ILE A 12 -6.31 11.28 6.69
C ILE A 12 -4.94 11.57 6.04
N PRO A 13 -3.95 12.16 6.73
CA PRO A 13 -2.64 12.40 6.13
C PRO A 13 -1.92 11.09 5.79
N ALA A 14 -2.01 10.05 6.62
CA ALA A 14 -1.39 8.76 6.31
C ALA A 14 -1.92 8.16 5.01
N VAL A 15 -3.24 8.15 4.81
CA VAL A 15 -3.87 7.63 3.58
C VAL A 15 -3.53 8.50 2.36
N LEU A 16 -3.51 9.83 2.50
CA LEU A 16 -3.12 10.73 1.41
C LEU A 16 -1.66 10.55 1.00
N ILE A 17 -0.75 10.49 1.98
CA ILE A 17 0.68 10.24 1.76
C ILE A 17 0.86 8.87 1.07
N PHE A 18 0.15 7.85 1.54
CA PHE A 18 0.19 6.53 0.94
C PHE A 18 -0.30 6.56 -0.52
N GLY A 19 -1.45 7.21 -0.78
CA GLY A 19 -2.01 7.36 -2.12
C GLY A 19 -1.06 8.07 -3.10
N ILE A 20 -0.41 9.16 -2.66
CA ILE A 20 0.59 9.90 -3.47
C ILE A 20 1.82 9.02 -3.76
N SER A 21 2.30 8.30 -2.75
CA SER A 21 3.44 7.39 -2.91
C SER A 21 3.14 6.26 -3.89
N LYS A 22 1.94 5.68 -3.80
CA LYS A 22 1.49 4.58 -4.68
C LYS A 22 1.23 5.05 -6.11
N GLY A 23 0.80 6.31 -6.29
CA GLY A 23 0.61 6.95 -7.59
C GLY A 23 1.90 7.31 -8.34
N GLY A 24 3.08 7.01 -7.78
CA GLY A 24 4.38 7.25 -8.41
C GLY A 24 4.96 8.66 -8.18
N PHE A 25 4.26 9.54 -7.46
CA PHE A 25 4.70 10.92 -7.19
C PHE A 25 5.49 11.09 -5.88
N GLY A 26 5.48 10.10 -4.98
CA GLY A 26 6.10 10.21 -3.66
C GLY A 26 7.10 9.10 -3.37
N GLY A 27 8.20 9.01 -4.12
CA GLY A 27 9.22 7.92 -4.16
C GLY A 27 9.92 7.51 -2.86
N GLY A 28 9.20 7.39 -1.76
CA GLY A 28 9.64 7.05 -0.41
C GLY A 28 8.68 7.53 0.68
N LEU A 29 7.78 8.48 0.37
CA LEU A 29 6.86 9.08 1.34
C LEU A 29 5.87 8.06 1.94
N GLY A 30 5.51 7.01 1.19
CA GLY A 30 4.61 5.95 1.68
C GLY A 30 5.16 5.17 2.88
N ILE A 31 6.49 5.14 3.07
CA ILE A 31 7.13 4.49 4.22
C ILE A 31 6.75 5.19 5.53
N ALA A 32 6.49 6.50 5.49
CA ALA A 32 6.12 7.29 6.67
C ALA A 32 4.65 7.10 7.09
N ALA A 33 3.78 6.57 6.22
CA ALA A 33 2.35 6.44 6.51
C ALA A 33 2.05 5.44 7.63
N VAL A 34 2.81 4.34 7.72
CA VAL A 34 2.62 3.32 8.77
C VAL A 34 3.08 3.81 10.15
N PRO A 35 4.27 4.42 10.31
CA PRO A 35 4.66 5.08 11.57
C PRO A 35 3.69 6.18 12.02
N LEU A 36 3.17 6.99 11.08
CA LEU A 36 2.18 8.04 11.39
C LEU A 36 0.90 7.46 11.99
N MET A 37 0.42 6.32 11.45
CA MET A 37 -0.74 5.61 12.01
C MET A 37 -0.44 4.92 13.34
N ALA A 38 0.78 4.40 13.50
CA ALA A 38 1.21 3.67 14.68
C ALA A 38 1.31 4.54 15.95
N ILE A 39 1.36 5.87 15.80
CA ILE A 39 1.32 6.82 16.92
C ILE A 39 -0.04 6.80 17.63
N VAL A 40 -1.13 6.46 16.92
CA VAL A 40 -2.50 6.53 17.43
C VAL A 40 -3.15 5.15 17.58
N VAL A 41 -2.75 4.17 16.77
CA VAL A 41 -3.36 2.85 16.72
C VAL A 41 -2.30 1.75 16.71
N SER A 42 -2.59 0.58 17.28
CA SER A 42 -1.66 -0.56 17.21
C SER A 42 -1.33 -0.92 15.75
N PRO A 43 -0.09 -1.29 15.42
CA PRO A 43 0.32 -1.56 14.04
C PRO A 43 -0.54 -2.60 13.31
N ALA A 44 -0.94 -3.68 14.01
CA ALA A 44 -1.80 -4.72 13.45
C ALA A 44 -3.19 -4.19 13.05
N ARG A 45 -3.73 -3.25 13.83
CA ARG A 45 -5.04 -2.66 13.58
C ARG A 45 -4.96 -1.56 12.52
N ALA A 46 -3.87 -0.78 12.49
CA ALA A 46 -3.59 0.15 11.39
C ALA A 46 -3.48 -0.59 10.06
N ALA A 47 -2.76 -1.72 10.02
CA ALA A 47 -2.69 -2.59 8.86
C ALA A 47 -4.07 -3.10 8.45
N GLY A 48 -4.87 -3.59 9.40
CA GLY A 48 -6.24 -4.06 9.12
C GLY A 48 -7.14 -3.02 8.45
N ILE A 49 -7.01 -1.74 8.81
CA ILE A 49 -7.77 -0.63 8.21
C ILE A 49 -7.21 -0.25 6.83
N LEU A 50 -5.89 -0.23 6.68
CA LEU A 50 -5.24 0.16 5.44
C LEU A 50 -5.38 -0.91 4.35
N LEU A 51 -5.28 -2.20 4.68
CA LEU A 51 -5.32 -3.33 3.73
C LEU A 51 -6.43 -3.22 2.65
N PRO A 52 -7.72 -3.04 2.98
CA PRO A 52 -8.76 -2.91 1.95
C PRO A 52 -8.58 -1.67 1.07
N LEU A 53 -8.09 -0.56 1.63
CA LEU A 53 -7.74 0.65 0.88
C LEU A 53 -6.58 0.39 -0.08
N LEU A 54 -5.54 -0.33 0.38
CA LEU A 54 -4.38 -0.71 -0.43
C LEU A 54 -4.79 -1.56 -1.63
N VAL A 55 -5.63 -2.57 -1.39
CA VAL A 55 -6.18 -3.43 -2.46
C VAL A 55 -6.96 -2.59 -3.48
N LEU A 56 -7.79 -1.65 -3.03
CA LEU A 56 -8.54 -0.76 -3.93
C LEU A 56 -7.59 0.12 -4.77
N MET A 57 -6.54 0.67 -4.17
CA MET A 57 -5.52 1.45 -4.88
C MET A 57 -4.78 0.61 -5.94
N ASP A 58 -4.51 -0.66 -5.64
CA ASP A 58 -3.93 -1.61 -6.60
C ASP A 58 -4.87 -1.87 -7.78
N LEU A 59 -6.15 -2.13 -7.52
CA LEU A 59 -7.15 -2.36 -8.56
C LEU A 59 -7.31 -1.16 -9.49
N ILE A 60 -7.37 0.05 -8.93
CA ILE A 60 -7.45 1.29 -9.72
C ILE A 60 -6.17 1.48 -10.54
N GLY A 61 -5.00 1.23 -9.94
CA GLY A 61 -3.72 1.30 -10.64
C GLY A 61 -3.65 0.32 -11.82
N LEU A 62 -4.05 -0.94 -11.61
CA LEU A 62 -4.12 -1.95 -12.66
C LEU A 62 -5.09 -1.53 -13.76
N TYR A 63 -6.27 -1.04 -13.40
CA TYR A 63 -7.27 -0.58 -14.36
C TYR A 63 -6.76 0.59 -15.21
N ALA A 64 -6.13 1.59 -14.57
CA ALA A 64 -5.58 2.76 -15.24
C ALA A 64 -4.43 2.40 -16.21
N TYR A 65 -3.56 1.46 -15.81
CA TYR A 65 -2.38 1.07 -16.60
C TYR A 65 -2.60 -0.18 -17.49
N ARG A 66 -3.81 -0.75 -17.53
CA ARG A 66 -4.11 -2.02 -18.22
C ARG A 66 -3.73 -2.07 -19.72
N ARG A 67 -3.60 -0.91 -20.36
CA ARG A 67 -3.26 -0.79 -21.80
C ARG A 67 -1.82 -0.34 -22.05
N ARG A 68 -1.05 -0.01 -21.01
CA ARG A 68 0.30 0.57 -21.11
C ARG A 68 1.35 -0.30 -20.41
N TRP A 69 1.19 -1.62 -20.46
CA TRP A 69 2.11 -2.56 -19.83
C TRP A 69 2.95 -3.29 -20.88
N ASP A 70 4.22 -3.56 -20.55
CA ASP A 70 5.12 -4.35 -21.39
C ASP A 70 5.11 -5.81 -20.92
N ARG A 71 4.68 -6.71 -21.81
CA ARG A 71 4.60 -8.15 -21.55
C ARG A 71 5.96 -8.78 -21.26
N ARG A 72 7.02 -8.28 -21.89
CA ARG A 72 8.39 -8.79 -21.72
C ARG A 72 8.90 -8.47 -20.32
N VAL A 73 8.68 -7.24 -19.86
CA VAL A 73 9.06 -6.81 -18.50
C VAL A 73 8.32 -7.66 -17.46
N VAL A 74 7.00 -7.83 -17.61
CA VAL A 74 6.22 -8.67 -16.69
C VAL A 74 6.69 -10.12 -16.71
N ALA A 75 6.96 -10.70 -17.88
CA ALA A 75 7.43 -12.08 -17.99
C ALA A 75 8.79 -12.31 -17.29
N VAL A 76 9.67 -11.30 -17.27
CA VAL A 76 10.96 -11.37 -16.57
C VAL A 76 10.79 -11.20 -15.06
N MET A 77 9.90 -10.30 -14.61
CA MET A 77 9.71 -10.01 -13.19
C MET A 77 8.85 -11.05 -12.46
N LEU A 78 7.86 -11.65 -13.15
CA LEU A 78 6.90 -12.57 -12.57
C LEU A 78 7.52 -13.81 -11.88
N PRO A 79 8.49 -14.54 -12.46
CA PRO A 79 9.06 -15.71 -11.79
C PRO A 79 9.80 -15.35 -10.50
N GLY A 80 10.54 -14.23 -10.47
CA GLY A 80 11.21 -13.74 -9.27
C GLY A 80 10.21 -13.32 -8.18
N ALA A 81 9.13 -12.63 -8.58
CA ALA A 81 8.06 -12.26 -7.66
C ALA A 81 7.37 -13.49 -7.05
N LEU A 82 7.02 -14.49 -7.87
CA LEU A 82 6.40 -15.74 -7.40
C LEU A 82 7.31 -16.51 -6.44
N ALA A 83 8.59 -16.65 -6.78
CA ALA A 83 9.56 -17.30 -5.91
C ALA A 83 9.71 -16.57 -4.57
N GLY A 84 9.82 -15.23 -4.59
CA GLY A 84 9.91 -14.42 -3.38
C GLY A 84 8.66 -14.51 -2.49
N ILE A 85 7.46 -14.47 -3.08
CA ILE A 85 6.19 -14.63 -2.35
C ILE A 85 6.10 -16.02 -1.73
N LEU A 86 6.45 -17.07 -2.49
CA LEU A 86 6.41 -18.45 -1.99
C LEU A 86 7.37 -18.64 -0.81
N LEU A 87 8.63 -18.22 -0.97
CA LEU A 87 9.63 -18.32 0.08
C LEU A 87 9.22 -17.51 1.33
N GLY A 88 8.68 -16.30 1.15
CA GLY A 88 8.19 -15.48 2.25
C GLY A 88 6.94 -16.04 2.93
N SER A 89 6.10 -16.80 2.22
CA SER A 89 4.90 -17.43 2.79
C SER A 89 5.20 -18.73 3.56
N LEU A 90 6.33 -19.38 3.28
CA LEU A 90 6.77 -20.60 3.96
C LEU A 90 7.69 -20.34 5.15
N ALA A 91 8.18 -19.10 5.31
CA ALA A 91 9.06 -18.66 6.40
C ALA A 91 8.25 -18.06 7.56
#